data_AF-A0A841WMN8-F1
#
_entry.id   AF-A0A841WMN8-F1
#
_cell.length_a   1.000
_cell.length_b   1.000
_cell.length_c   1.000
_cell.angle_alpha   90.00
_cell.angle_beta   90.00
_cell.angle_gamma   90.00
#
_symmetry.space_group_name_H-M   'P 1'
#
loop_
_entity.id
_entity.type
_entity.pdbx_description
1 polymer ?
#
loop_
_entity_poly.entity_id
_entity_poly.type
_entity_poly.pdbx_seq_one_letter_code
_entity_poly.pdbx_strand_id
1 'polypeptide(L)'
;MVNETERYIPSEDEYLQAFYAIYNELTPGHQAILDKLYQHCYFMKDNRRLRTWELSEAAAYNGESAGQIGILGAKFCKFFGLENKEFGQPALAIVSWFEDETNRHWYIELIPEAARAFKRFRLEHFTI
;
A
#
# COMPACT_ATOMS: atom_id res chain seq x y z
N MET A 1 26.83 -4.18 18.11
CA MET A 1 26.22 -4.93 17.00
C MET A 1 25.17 -4.03 16.41
N VAL A 2 25.33 -3.64 15.15
CA VAL A 2 24.39 -2.77 14.44
C VAL A 2 23.17 -3.63 14.13
N ASN A 3 21.96 -3.19 14.51
CA ASN A 3 20.71 -3.91 14.29
C ASN A 3 20.53 -4.20 12.80
N GLU A 4 20.71 -5.44 12.39
CA GLU A 4 20.19 -5.93 11.11
C GLU A 4 18.66 -5.94 11.24
N THR A 5 17.95 -5.35 10.27
CA THR A 5 16.48 -5.46 9.99
C THR A 5 15.52 -4.35 10.43
N GLU A 6 15.97 -3.11 10.70
CA GLU A 6 15.04 -1.97 10.54
C GLU A 6 14.85 -1.68 9.05
N ARG A 7 13.75 -2.20 8.51
CA ARG A 7 13.29 -1.97 7.14
C ARG A 7 13.15 -0.45 6.92
N TYR A 8 13.75 0.08 5.85
CA TYR A 8 13.57 1.48 5.46
C TYR A 8 12.09 1.80 5.21
N ILE A 9 11.59 2.87 5.81
CA ILE A 9 10.25 3.39 5.59
C ILE A 9 10.40 4.84 5.12
N PRO A 10 10.05 5.16 3.85
CA PRO A 10 10.04 6.52 3.36
C PRO A 10 9.14 7.43 4.21
N SER A 11 9.50 8.70 4.31
CA SER A 11 8.71 9.72 5.00
C SER A 11 7.38 10.00 4.29
N GLU A 12 6.47 10.66 5.00
CA GLU A 12 5.19 11.09 4.44
C GLU A 12 5.36 11.98 3.20
N ASP A 13 6.32 12.91 3.20
CA ASP A 13 6.55 13.81 2.07
C ASP A 13 7.15 13.07 0.86
N GLU A 14 8.01 12.07 1.08
CA GLU A 14 8.50 11.20 0.00
C GLU A 14 7.36 10.37 -0.61
N TYR A 15 6.48 9.80 0.22
CA TYR A 15 5.30 9.12 -0.28
C TYR A 15 4.35 10.07 -1.03
N LEU A 16 4.18 11.31 -0.58
CA LEU A 16 3.35 12.29 -1.26
C LEU A 16 3.89 12.60 -2.66
N GLN A 17 5.19 12.81 -2.79
CA GLN A 17 5.85 12.97 -4.09
C GLN A 17 5.67 11.73 -4.98
N ALA A 18 5.80 10.53 -4.40
CA ALA A 18 5.57 9.28 -5.12
C ALA A 18 4.12 9.18 -5.64
N PHE A 19 3.12 9.55 -4.84
CA PHE A 19 1.73 9.58 -5.30
C PHE A 19 1.53 10.56 -6.46
N TYR A 20 2.08 11.77 -6.38
CA TYR A 20 2.03 12.74 -7.49
C TYR A 20 2.66 12.22 -8.77
N ALA A 21 3.78 11.50 -8.67
CA ALA A 21 4.49 10.98 -9.83
C ALA A 21 3.83 9.73 -10.44
N ILE A 22 3.26 8.85 -9.61
CA ILE A 22 2.84 7.50 -10.02
C ILE A 22 1.34 7.41 -10.31
N TYR A 23 0.49 8.16 -9.59
CA TYR A 23 -0.95 7.87 -9.51
C TYR A 23 -1.69 7.88 -10.86
N ASN A 24 -1.33 8.80 -11.75
CA ASN A 24 -1.95 8.92 -13.08
C ASN A 24 -1.53 7.80 -14.05
N GLU A 25 -0.46 7.06 -13.75
CA GLU A 25 -0.01 5.90 -14.52
C GLU A 25 -0.56 4.57 -13.95
N LEU A 26 -1.32 4.63 -12.86
CA LEU A 26 -1.94 3.46 -12.27
C LEU A 26 -3.14 3.03 -13.10
N THR A 27 -3.34 1.70 -13.19
CA THR A 27 -4.60 1.17 -13.73
C THR A 27 -5.75 1.52 -12.79
N PRO A 28 -7.01 1.54 -13.27
CA PRO A 28 -8.17 1.74 -12.41
C PRO A 28 -8.22 0.75 -11.22
N GLY A 29 -7.80 -0.49 -11.43
CA GLY A 29 -7.71 -1.50 -10.36
C GLY A 29 -6.68 -1.15 -9.28
N HIS A 30 -5.50 -0.63 -9.65
CA HIS A 30 -4.51 -0.18 -8.66
C HIS A 30 -5.00 1.04 -7.87
N GLN A 31 -5.68 1.98 -8.52
CA GLN A 31 -6.30 3.13 -7.85
C GLN A 31 -7.38 2.66 -6.86
N ALA A 32 -8.22 1.71 -7.27
CA ALA A 32 -9.24 1.12 -6.40
C ALA A 32 -8.64 0.37 -5.19
N ILE A 33 -7.50 -0.31 -5.34
CA ILE A 33 -6.76 -0.92 -4.22
C ILE A 33 -6.33 0.17 -3.22
N LEU A 34 -5.72 1.26 -3.68
CA LEU A 34 -5.29 2.36 -2.82
C LEU A 34 -6.47 3.01 -2.10
N ASP A 35 -7.57 3.23 -2.80
CA ASP A 35 -8.79 3.80 -2.22
C ASP A 35 -9.42 2.88 -1.17
N LYS A 36 -9.47 1.56 -1.43
CA LYS A 36 -9.99 0.59 -0.48
C LYS A 36 -9.12 0.51 0.77
N LEU A 37 -7.80 0.48 0.62
CA LEU A 37 -6.87 0.50 1.75
C LEU A 37 -7.01 1.78 2.57
N TYR A 38 -7.10 2.94 1.92
CA TYR A 38 -7.33 4.23 2.56
C TYR A 38 -8.63 4.27 3.37
N GLN A 39 -9.72 3.76 2.78
CA GLN A 39 -11.02 3.69 3.46
C GLN A 39 -10.92 2.87 4.76
N HIS A 40 -10.23 1.74 4.74
CA HIS A 40 -10.05 0.91 5.92
C HIS A 40 -9.13 1.55 6.97
N CYS A 41 -8.08 2.26 6.55
CA CYS A 41 -7.20 2.96 7.49
C CYS A 41 -7.91 4.08 8.27
N TYR A 42 -8.85 4.81 7.66
CA TYR A 42 -9.41 6.04 8.26
C TYR A 42 -10.89 5.98 8.65
N PHE A 43 -11.69 5.07 8.08
CA PHE A 43 -13.13 5.05 8.29
C PHE A 43 -13.65 3.79 9.00
N MET A 44 -12.86 2.72 9.05
CA MET A 44 -13.24 1.47 9.73
C MET A 44 -12.62 1.39 11.12
N LYS A 45 -13.35 1.86 12.15
CA LYS A 45 -12.89 1.90 13.55
C LYS A 45 -12.62 0.50 14.14
N ASP A 46 -13.42 -0.49 13.77
CA ASP A 46 -13.40 -1.84 14.34
C ASP A 46 -12.74 -2.89 13.43
N ASN A 47 -12.36 -2.52 12.20
CA ASN A 47 -11.74 -3.43 11.23
C ASN A 47 -10.76 -2.70 10.29
N ARG A 48 -9.62 -2.30 10.85
CA ARG A 48 -8.56 -1.55 10.13
C ARG A 48 -7.81 -2.36 9.08
N ARG A 49 -8.04 -3.67 9.05
CA ARG A 49 -7.23 -4.64 8.32
C ARG A 49 -8.06 -5.32 7.24
N LEU A 50 -7.54 -5.35 6.01
CA LEU A 50 -8.21 -5.95 4.85
C LEU A 50 -7.63 -7.31 4.53
N ARG A 51 -8.49 -8.26 4.16
CA ARG A 51 -8.08 -9.52 3.54
C ARG A 51 -7.75 -9.28 2.08
N THR A 52 -6.82 -10.05 1.53
CA THR A 52 -6.41 -9.97 0.12
C THR A 52 -7.58 -10.10 -0.86
N TRP A 53 -8.58 -10.95 -0.58
CA TRP A 53 -9.73 -11.09 -1.48
C TRP A 53 -10.65 -9.85 -1.49
N GLU A 54 -10.75 -9.10 -0.40
CA GLU A 54 -11.56 -7.87 -0.34
C GLU A 54 -10.92 -6.77 -1.21
N LEU A 55 -9.60 -6.82 -1.38
CA LEU A 55 -8.86 -5.98 -2.33
C LEU A 55 -9.04 -6.46 -3.78
N SER A 56 -9.13 -7.78 -4.02
CA SER A 56 -9.43 -8.34 -5.34
C SER A 56 -10.80 -7.87 -5.84
N GLU A 57 -11.82 -7.95 -4.99
CA GLU A 57 -13.19 -7.52 -5.30
C GLU A 57 -13.26 -6.02 -5.60
N ALA A 58 -12.62 -5.18 -4.76
CA ALA A 58 -12.59 -3.74 -4.96
C ALA A 58 -11.93 -3.33 -6.29
N ALA A 59 -10.95 -4.12 -6.73
CA ALA A 59 -10.14 -3.83 -7.90
C ALA A 59 -10.61 -4.54 -9.18
N ALA A 60 -11.71 -5.30 -9.11
CA ALA A 60 -12.20 -6.18 -10.17
C ALA A 60 -11.14 -7.15 -10.72
N TYR A 61 -10.17 -7.52 -9.88
CA TYR A 61 -9.20 -8.56 -10.20
C TYR A 61 -9.79 -9.90 -9.74
N ASN A 62 -9.88 -10.89 -10.63
CA ASN A 62 -10.46 -12.22 -10.38
C ASN A 62 -9.59 -13.06 -9.41
N GLY A 63 -9.37 -12.60 -8.19
CA GLY A 63 -8.55 -13.26 -7.17
C GLY A 63 -7.04 -12.95 -7.21
N GLU A 64 -6.56 -12.13 -8.15
CA GLU A 64 -5.13 -11.85 -8.34
C GLU A 64 -4.57 -10.65 -7.56
N SER A 65 -5.28 -10.11 -6.56
CA SER A 65 -4.86 -8.88 -5.86
C SER A 65 -3.46 -8.97 -5.25
N ALA A 66 -3.02 -10.13 -4.74
CA ALA A 66 -1.68 -10.28 -4.17
C ALA A 66 -0.59 -9.95 -5.20
N GLY A 67 -0.75 -10.41 -6.44
CA GLY A 67 0.15 -10.07 -7.55
C GLY A 67 0.08 -8.59 -7.93
N GLN A 68 -1.12 -8.03 -7.96
CA GLN A 68 -1.34 -6.61 -8.30
C GLN A 68 -0.80 -5.65 -7.22
N ILE A 69 -0.89 -6.03 -5.95
CA ILE A 69 -0.24 -5.29 -4.84
C ILE A 69 1.29 -5.37 -4.97
N GLY A 70 1.83 -6.51 -5.43
CA GLY A 70 3.24 -6.64 -5.79
C GLY A 70 3.65 -5.70 -6.92
N ILE A 71 2.87 -5.62 -7.99
CA ILE A 71 3.11 -4.70 -9.13
C ILE A 71 3.02 -3.24 -8.67
N LEU A 72 2.02 -2.90 -7.85
CA LEU A 72 1.88 -1.58 -7.24
C LEU A 72 3.12 -1.23 -6.41
N GLY A 73 3.51 -2.11 -5.48
CA GLY A 73 4.69 -1.92 -4.66
C GLY A 73 5.98 -1.75 -5.47
N ALA A 74 6.13 -2.50 -6.58
CA ALA A 74 7.28 -2.36 -7.47
C ALA A 74 7.39 -0.97 -8.11
N LYS A 75 6.27 -0.29 -8.39
CA LYS A 75 6.29 1.11 -8.86
C LYS A 75 6.86 2.06 -7.79
N PHE A 76 6.49 1.85 -6.53
CA PHE A 76 7.03 2.62 -5.40
C PHE A 76 8.50 2.31 -5.14
N CYS A 77 8.92 1.03 -5.17
CA CYS A 77 10.35 0.66 -5.10
C CYS A 77 11.17 1.39 -6.17
N LYS A 78 10.70 1.37 -7.42
CA LYS A 78 11.37 2.05 -8.53
C LYS A 78 11.49 3.56 -8.29
N PHE A 79 10.44 4.20 -7.79
CA PHE A 79 10.45 5.64 -7.51
C PHE A 79 11.45 5.99 -6.40
N PHE A 80 11.48 5.21 -5.33
CA PHE A 80 12.39 5.44 -4.20
C PHE A 80 13.83 4.97 -4.46
N GLY A 81 14.13 4.40 -5.63
CA GLY A 81 15.45 3.84 -5.93
C GLY A 81 15.80 2.61 -5.09
N LEU A 82 14.80 1.92 -4.56
CA LEU A 82 14.98 0.78 -3.68
C LEU A 82 15.20 -0.49 -4.52
N GLU A 83 16.29 -1.20 -4.27
CA GLU A 83 16.55 -2.46 -4.95
C GLU A 83 15.62 -3.55 -4.39
N ASN A 84 15.15 -4.48 -5.23
CA ASN A 84 14.25 -5.57 -4.81
C ASN A 84 14.75 -6.39 -3.60
N LYS A 85 16.06 -6.34 -3.32
CA LYS A 85 16.70 -7.03 -2.19
C LYS A 85 16.44 -6.35 -0.83
N GLU A 86 16.11 -5.06 -0.79
CA GLU A 86 15.94 -4.31 0.46
C GLU A 86 14.62 -4.64 1.19
N PHE A 87 13.61 -5.13 0.47
CA PHE A 87 12.30 -5.50 1.06
C PHE A 87 11.99 -6.99 0.94
N GLY A 88 12.68 -7.76 0.10
CA GLY A 88 12.37 -9.17 -0.19
C GLY A 88 11.05 -9.39 -0.96
N GLN A 89 10.08 -8.50 -0.81
CA GLN A 89 8.81 -8.46 -1.55
C GLN A 89 8.44 -7.01 -1.91
N PRO A 90 8.26 -6.64 -3.20
CA PRO A 90 8.00 -5.26 -3.60
C PRO A 90 6.73 -4.64 -2.98
N ALA A 91 5.70 -5.46 -2.73
CA ALA A 91 4.47 -5.05 -2.05
C ALA A 91 4.75 -4.32 -0.73
N LEU A 92 5.80 -4.76 -0.03
CA LEU A 92 6.13 -4.20 1.26
C LEU A 92 6.40 -2.70 1.14
N ALA A 93 6.96 -2.17 0.06
CA ALA A 93 7.24 -0.73 -0.10
C ALA A 93 6.05 0.22 0.13
N ILE A 94 4.81 -0.26 0.13
CA ILE A 94 3.61 0.56 0.39
C ILE A 94 2.65 -0.03 1.42
N VAL A 95 2.71 -1.34 1.70
CA VAL A 95 1.83 -2.00 2.66
C VAL A 95 2.57 -2.76 3.76
N SER A 96 1.90 -2.93 4.89
CA SER A 96 2.27 -3.87 5.95
C SER A 96 1.36 -5.10 5.90
N TRP A 97 1.94 -6.27 6.12
CA TRP A 97 1.23 -7.56 6.20
C TRP A 97 1.21 -8.06 7.65
N PHE A 98 0.06 -8.56 8.08
CA PHE A 98 -0.12 -9.14 9.40
C PHE A 98 -0.75 -10.52 9.26
N GLU A 99 -0.10 -11.53 9.82
CA GLU A 99 -0.72 -12.84 9.99
C GLU A 99 -1.59 -12.80 11.26
N ASP A 100 -2.86 -13.20 11.13
CA ASP A 100 -3.67 -13.59 12.29
C ASP A 100 -3.40 -15.06 12.59
N GLU A 101 -2.62 -15.28 13.64
CA GLU A 101 -2.21 -16.62 14.11
C GLU A 101 -3.42 -17.49 14.50
N THR A 102 -4.57 -16.89 14.80
CA THR A 102 -5.78 -17.60 15.23
C THR A 102 -6.51 -18.24 14.05
N ASN A 103 -6.56 -17.54 12.91
CA ASN A 103 -7.37 -17.94 11.75
C ASN A 103 -6.53 -18.21 10.49
N ARG A 104 -5.20 -18.09 10.56
CA ARG A 104 -4.26 -18.19 9.42
C ARG A 104 -4.64 -17.27 8.25
N HIS A 105 -5.17 -16.11 8.58
CA HIS A 105 -5.54 -15.09 7.60
C HIS A 105 -4.47 -14.01 7.52
N TRP A 106 -4.16 -13.59 6.30
CA TRP A 106 -3.26 -12.48 6.05
C TRP A 106 -4.05 -11.20 5.85
N TYR A 107 -3.63 -10.19 6.59
CA TYR A 107 -4.22 -8.87 6.61
C TYR A 107 -3.26 -7.83 6.06
N ILE A 108 -3.80 -6.84 5.37
CA ILE A 108 -3.03 -5.79 4.70
C ILE A 108 -3.53 -4.42 5.15
N GLU A 109 -2.59 -3.51 5.38
CA GLU A 109 -2.86 -2.09 5.57
C GLU A 109 -1.80 -1.23 4.87
N LEU A 110 -2.13 0.02 4.53
CA LEU A 110 -1.11 0.97 4.09
C LEU A 110 -0.15 1.26 5.24
N ILE A 111 1.14 1.37 4.92
CA ILE A 111 2.13 1.89 5.86
C ILE A 111 1.64 3.25 6.38
N PRO A 112 1.78 3.56 7.69
CA PRO A 112 1.22 4.79 8.27
C PRO A 112 1.62 6.06 7.51
N GLU A 113 2.87 6.17 7.09
CA GLU A 113 3.43 7.27 6.31
C GLU A 113 2.74 7.37 4.94
N ALA A 114 2.60 6.25 4.23
CA ALA A 114 1.89 6.17 2.95
C ALA A 114 0.40 6.52 3.11
N ALA A 115 -0.24 6.09 4.20
CA ALA A 115 -1.63 6.40 4.49
C ALA A 115 -1.86 7.89 4.73
N ARG A 116 -0.96 8.57 5.46
CA ARG A 116 -1.03 10.03 5.68
C ARG A 116 -0.77 10.80 4.40
N ALA A 117 0.23 10.38 3.63
CA ALA A 117 0.56 10.96 2.34
C ALA A 117 -0.60 10.83 1.34
N PHE A 118 -1.23 9.65 1.25
CA PHE A 118 -2.35 9.44 0.34
C PHE A 118 -3.59 10.25 0.75
N LYS A 119 -3.83 10.43 2.05
CA LYS A 119 -4.87 11.35 2.54
C LYS A 119 -4.63 12.77 2.03
N ARG A 120 -3.41 13.30 2.17
CA ARG A 120 -3.04 14.64 1.68
C ARG A 120 -3.18 14.73 0.16
N PHE A 121 -2.60 13.78 -0.56
CA PHE A 121 -2.74 13.67 -2.02
C PHE A 121 -4.20 13.75 -2.45
N ARG A 122 -5.09 12.97 -1.81
CA ARG A 122 -6.52 12.99 -2.16
C ARG A 122 -7.20 14.33 -1.88
N LEU A 123 -6.86 14.97 -0.75
CA LEU A 123 -7.40 16.29 -0.40
C LEU A 123 -6.94 17.38 -1.35
N GLU A 124 -5.74 17.26 -1.91
CA GLU A 124 -5.15 18.24 -2.85
C GLU A 124 -5.54 17.97 -4.31
N HIS A 125 -5.81 16.71 -4.68
CA HIS A 125 -6.00 16.28 -6.08
C HIS A 125 -7.46 16.00 -6.48
N PHE A 126 -8.35 15.73 -5.52
CA PHE A 126 -9.76 15.42 -5.78
C PHE A 126 -10.75 16.39 -5.12
N THR A 127 -10.27 17.51 -4.57
CA THR A 127 -11.16 18.60 -4.16
C THR A 127 -11.72 19.29 -5.40
N ILE A 128 -13.05 19.20 -5.54
CA ILE A 128 -13.90 20.08 -6.34
C ILE A 128 -14.41 21.18 -5.42
#